data_AF-A0A816LLU8-F1
#
_entry.id   AF-A0A816LLU8-F1
#
_cell.length_a   1.000
_cell.length_b   1.000
_cell.length_c   1.000
_cell.angle_alpha   90.00
_cell.angle_beta   90.00
_cell.angle_gamma   90.00
#
_symmetry.space_group_name_H-M   'P 1'
#
loop_
_entity.id
_entity.type
_entity.pdbx_description
1 polymer ?
#
loop_
_entity_poly.entity_id
_entity_poly.type
_entity_poly.pdbx_seq_one_letter_code
_entity_poly.pdbx_strand_id
1 'polypeptide(L)'
;MYCPVPKVATKTLLTVMLYMHVRDISEHLDNNWTNVDAARARMEQMINISVFLQDLRQNGITIPEEEEPKSLAAFLRIYLNILRFGSINGTSSSPPVNPWRLRFTFAFPYLRLHSLSNLSQIFSPSYTRAIFVRHPFERLASAYKERIATLTKDRIQPEPEYDAMREMICRRRNLNKEVPQSSQKRDGCKGTIPSFEDFIRYILVNKDKSGVVAKMNYHWQPYSVLCQVCKFQYNFIGKYETFNDHFIYFLKRFNLSDWNIQKPNGASGLTKWDYQKFYLTLPDELICQLLRLYDEDFRFFNYRVDDYINRPTLIQNCK
;
A
#
# COMPACT_ATOMS: atom_id res chain seq x y z
N MET A 1 -2.61 -14.96 -3.17
CA MET A 1 -2.47 -14.26 -1.85
C MET A 1 -1.50 -13.11 -1.97
N TYR A 2 -1.75 -12.00 -1.28
CA TYR A 2 -0.98 -10.76 -1.42
C TYR A 2 -0.58 -10.19 -0.06
N CYS A 3 0.67 -9.74 0.10
CA CYS A 3 1.10 -8.99 1.29
C CYS A 3 0.77 -7.49 1.12
N PRO A 4 0.03 -6.85 2.03
CA PRO A 4 -0.54 -5.53 1.82
C PRO A 4 0.50 -4.40 1.84
N VAL A 5 1.04 -3.95 0.69
CA VAL A 5 1.90 -2.74 0.62
C VAL A 5 1.86 -2.06 -0.77
N PRO A 6 2.52 -0.90 -0.99
CA PRO A 6 1.90 0.43 -1.19
C PRO A 6 0.42 0.47 -1.61
N LYS A 7 -0.36 1.43 -1.09
CA LYS A 7 -1.82 1.57 -1.33
C LYS A 7 -2.24 1.40 -2.79
N VAL A 8 -1.43 1.92 -3.72
CA VAL A 8 -1.65 1.77 -5.17
C VAL A 8 -1.48 0.32 -5.62
N ALA A 9 -0.30 -0.27 -5.38
CA ALA A 9 0.00 -1.66 -5.75
C ALA A 9 -1.00 -2.65 -5.14
N THR A 10 -1.37 -2.47 -3.86
CA THR A 10 -2.40 -3.28 -3.20
C THR A 10 -3.72 -3.23 -3.94
N LYS A 11 -4.20 -2.02 -4.30
CA LYS A 11 -5.47 -1.87 -5.00
C LYS A 11 -5.43 -2.54 -6.37
N THR A 12 -4.40 -2.26 -7.17
CA THR A 12 -4.25 -2.82 -8.52
C THR A 12 -4.19 -4.33 -8.50
N LEU A 13 -3.37 -4.90 -7.60
CA LEU A 13 -3.18 -6.35 -7.51
C LEU A 13 -4.44 -7.05 -7.01
N LEU A 14 -5.13 -6.49 -6.01
CA LEU A 14 -6.40 -7.03 -5.56
C LEU A 14 -7.45 -6.98 -6.67
N THR A 15 -7.48 -5.94 -7.49
CA THR A 15 -8.38 -5.90 -8.64
C THR A 15 -8.08 -7.00 -9.64
N VAL A 16 -6.82 -7.17 -10.02
CA VAL A 16 -6.42 -8.19 -10.99
C VAL A 16 -6.71 -9.58 -10.43
N MET A 17 -6.41 -9.81 -9.15
CA MET A 17 -6.73 -11.08 -8.48
C MET A 17 -8.23 -11.37 -8.49
N LEU A 18 -9.07 -10.37 -8.23
CA LEU A 18 -10.52 -10.52 -8.31
C LEU A 18 -11.01 -10.80 -9.72
N TYR A 19 -10.47 -10.08 -10.70
CA TYR A 19 -10.83 -10.33 -12.08
C TYR A 19 -10.42 -11.72 -12.53
N MET A 20 -9.18 -12.15 -12.25
CA MET A 20 -8.73 -13.50 -12.57
C MET A 20 -9.65 -14.52 -11.92
N HIS A 21 -10.01 -14.33 -10.65
CA HIS A 21 -10.94 -15.22 -9.98
C HIS A 21 -12.30 -15.31 -10.69
N VAL A 22 -12.86 -14.17 -11.12
CA VAL A 22 -14.14 -14.16 -11.85
C VAL A 22 -14.03 -14.69 -13.27
N ARG A 23 -12.94 -14.36 -13.99
CA ARG A 23 -12.66 -14.88 -15.33
C ARG A 23 -12.50 -16.39 -15.28
N ASP A 24 -11.62 -16.89 -14.42
CA ASP A 24 -11.34 -18.31 -14.28
C ASP A 24 -12.63 -19.05 -13.90
N ILE A 25 -13.44 -18.50 -12.99
CA ILE A 25 -14.75 -19.09 -12.72
C ILE A 25 -15.62 -19.07 -13.98
N SER A 26 -15.80 -17.92 -14.66
CA SER A 26 -16.61 -17.82 -15.88
C SER A 26 -16.19 -18.81 -16.96
N GLU A 27 -14.89 -18.92 -17.25
CA GLU A 27 -14.34 -19.87 -18.24
C GLU A 27 -14.53 -21.33 -17.81
N HIS A 28 -14.55 -21.61 -16.50
CA HIS A 28 -14.87 -22.95 -15.97
C HIS A 28 -16.38 -23.21 -15.90
N LEU A 29 -17.23 -22.17 -15.76
CA LEU A 29 -18.70 -22.28 -15.86
C LEU A 29 -19.11 -22.71 -17.27
N ASP A 30 -18.40 -22.25 -18.30
CA ASP A 30 -18.64 -22.61 -19.70
C ASP A 30 -18.18 -24.06 -20.03
N ASN A 31 -17.36 -24.68 -19.17
CA ASN A 31 -16.69 -25.97 -19.43
C ASN A 31 -17.07 -27.10 -18.44
N ASN A 32 -18.35 -27.23 -18.08
CA ASN A 32 -18.92 -28.29 -17.19
C ASN A 32 -18.59 -28.16 -15.69
N TRP A 33 -19.28 -27.25 -15.01
CA TRP A 33 -19.50 -27.35 -13.56
C TRP A 33 -20.90 -27.89 -13.27
N THR A 34 -21.03 -28.92 -12.43
CA THR A 34 -22.33 -29.51 -12.03
C THR A 34 -23.12 -28.64 -11.04
N ASN A 35 -22.64 -27.43 -10.69
CA ASN A 35 -23.34 -26.51 -9.78
C ASN A 35 -22.95 -25.03 -9.99
N VAL A 36 -23.12 -24.56 -11.24
CA VAL A 36 -22.84 -23.17 -11.66
C VAL A 36 -23.53 -22.13 -10.76
N ASP A 37 -24.78 -22.38 -10.40
CA ASP A 37 -25.58 -21.45 -9.61
C ASP A 37 -25.08 -21.32 -8.18
N ALA A 38 -24.59 -22.39 -7.55
CA ALA A 38 -23.98 -22.28 -6.21
C ALA A 38 -22.63 -21.54 -6.24
N ALA A 39 -21.84 -21.67 -7.31
CA ALA A 39 -20.61 -20.89 -7.50
C ALA A 39 -20.93 -19.40 -7.64
N ARG A 40 -21.89 -19.07 -8.51
CA ARG A 40 -22.35 -17.71 -8.75
C ARG A 40 -22.93 -17.09 -7.47
N ALA A 41 -23.80 -17.81 -6.76
CA ALA A 41 -24.37 -17.35 -5.50
C ALA A 41 -23.30 -17.10 -4.42
N ARG A 42 -22.28 -17.97 -4.31
CA ARG A 42 -21.14 -17.75 -3.39
C ARG A 42 -20.34 -16.51 -3.78
N MET A 43 -20.07 -16.32 -5.06
CA MET A 43 -19.34 -15.15 -5.54
C MET A 43 -20.11 -13.86 -5.30
N GLU A 44 -21.42 -13.83 -5.56
CA GLU A 44 -22.27 -12.66 -5.33
C GLU A 44 -22.32 -12.28 -3.84
N GLN A 45 -22.28 -13.28 -2.94
CA GLN A 45 -22.13 -13.04 -1.50
C GLN A 45 -20.76 -12.43 -1.12
N MET A 46 -19.74 -12.51 -1.98
CA MET A 46 -18.41 -11.97 -1.70
C MET A 46 -18.28 -10.47 -1.94
N ILE A 47 -19.24 -9.82 -2.62
CA ILE A 47 -19.20 -8.38 -2.92
C ILE A 47 -20.31 -7.63 -2.23
N ASN A 48 -19.93 -6.56 -1.54
CA ASN A 48 -20.88 -5.56 -1.08
C ASN A 48 -20.97 -4.40 -2.10
N ILE A 49 -21.89 -4.55 -3.09
CA ILE A 49 -22.12 -3.54 -4.14
C ILE A 49 -22.56 -2.20 -3.53
N SER A 50 -23.39 -2.23 -2.49
CA SER A 50 -23.87 -1.01 -1.83
C SER A 50 -22.72 -0.17 -1.25
N VAL A 51 -21.70 -0.82 -0.67
CA VAL A 51 -20.50 -0.14 -0.15
C VAL A 51 -19.69 0.51 -1.25
N PHE A 52 -19.59 -0.12 -2.42
CA PHE A 52 -18.92 0.48 -3.58
C PHE A 52 -19.67 1.68 -4.14
N LEU A 53 -21.00 1.58 -4.29
CA LEU A 53 -21.83 2.69 -4.75
C LEU A 53 -21.77 3.88 -3.78
N GLN A 54 -21.80 3.62 -2.47
CA GLN A 54 -21.61 4.64 -1.46
C GLN A 54 -20.23 5.31 -1.57
N ASP A 55 -19.19 4.52 -1.84
CA ASP A 55 -17.82 5.03 -2.00
C ASP A 55 -17.65 5.88 -3.26
N LEU A 56 -18.31 5.52 -4.37
CA LEU A 56 -18.39 6.38 -5.56
C LEU A 56 -19.07 7.71 -5.23
N ARG A 57 -20.23 7.67 -4.56
CA ARG A 57 -21.00 8.88 -4.19
C ARG A 57 -20.17 9.81 -3.29
N GLN A 58 -19.41 9.25 -2.34
CA GLN A 58 -18.48 10.02 -1.49
C GLN A 58 -17.31 10.64 -2.25
N ASN A 59 -16.98 10.13 -3.43
CA ASN A 59 -15.99 10.70 -4.33
C ASN A 59 -16.62 11.58 -5.42
N GLY A 60 -17.90 11.98 -5.26
CA GLY A 60 -18.61 12.87 -6.18
C GLY A 60 -19.08 12.18 -7.46
N ILE A 61 -19.22 10.86 -7.46
CA ILE A 61 -19.59 10.06 -8.63
C ILE A 61 -20.91 9.35 -8.36
N THR A 62 -21.90 9.57 -9.20
CA THR A 62 -23.21 8.91 -9.12
C THR A 62 -23.45 8.13 -10.39
N ILE A 63 -23.89 6.87 -10.24
CA ILE A 63 -24.37 6.04 -11.34
C ILE A 63 -25.90 6.09 -11.29
N PRO A 64 -26.61 6.35 -12.40
CA PRO A 64 -28.07 6.27 -12.44
C PRO A 64 -28.57 4.90 -11.96
N GLU A 65 -29.71 4.85 -11.26
CA GLU A 65 -30.20 3.63 -10.60
C GLU A 65 -30.44 2.48 -11.59
N GLU A 66 -30.86 2.81 -12.81
CA GLU A 66 -31.02 1.90 -13.93
C GLU A 66 -29.71 1.30 -14.44
N GLU A 67 -28.58 2.00 -14.25
CA GLU A 67 -27.22 1.59 -14.65
C GLU A 67 -26.40 0.99 -13.51
N GLU A 68 -26.92 1.00 -12.27
CA GLU A 68 -26.21 0.42 -11.13
C GLU A 68 -25.93 -1.08 -11.36
N PRO A 69 -24.72 -1.58 -11.00
CA PRO A 69 -24.38 -2.96 -11.24
C PRO A 69 -25.24 -3.90 -10.39
N LYS A 70 -26.03 -4.74 -11.05
CA LYS A 70 -26.90 -5.75 -10.40
C LYS A 70 -26.24 -7.13 -10.26
N SER A 71 -25.00 -7.29 -10.73
CA SER A 71 -24.25 -8.54 -10.67
C SER A 71 -22.76 -8.28 -10.48
N LEU A 72 -22.02 -9.30 -10.04
CA LEU A 72 -20.56 -9.25 -9.89
C LEU A 72 -19.85 -8.90 -11.22
N ALA A 73 -20.33 -9.45 -12.34
CA ALA A 73 -19.75 -9.18 -13.64
C ALA A 73 -19.94 -7.72 -14.04
N ALA A 74 -21.14 -7.15 -13.84
CA ALA A 74 -21.40 -5.74 -14.11
C ALA A 74 -20.56 -4.82 -13.21
N PHE A 75 -20.44 -5.18 -11.93
CA PHE A 75 -19.60 -4.48 -10.96
C PHE A 75 -18.13 -4.45 -11.39
N LEU A 76 -17.55 -5.61 -11.73
CA LEU A 76 -16.15 -5.69 -12.12
C LEU A 76 -15.91 -4.94 -13.42
N ARG A 77 -16.81 -5.04 -14.39
CA ARG A 77 -16.70 -4.27 -15.64
C ARG A 77 -16.58 -2.77 -15.36
N ILE A 78 -17.45 -2.21 -14.52
CA ILE A 78 -17.39 -0.80 -14.13
C ILE A 78 -16.07 -0.47 -13.45
N TYR A 79 -15.65 -1.29 -12.48
CA TYR A 79 -14.42 -1.02 -11.76
C TYR A 79 -13.16 -1.12 -12.63
N LEU A 80 -13.15 -2.03 -13.60
CA LEU A 80 -12.07 -2.16 -14.58
C LEU A 80 -12.04 -1.00 -15.56
N ASN A 81 -13.19 -0.51 -16.00
CA ASN A 81 -13.26 0.72 -16.77
C ASN A 81 -12.66 1.89 -15.98
N ILE A 82 -13.01 2.01 -14.69
CA ILE A 82 -12.47 3.05 -13.81
C ILE A 82 -10.94 2.93 -13.67
N LEU A 83 -10.40 1.71 -13.57
CA LEU A 83 -8.94 1.52 -13.50
C LEU A 83 -8.21 1.81 -14.80
N ARG A 84 -8.81 1.42 -15.94
CA ARG A 84 -8.17 1.51 -17.25
C ARG A 84 -8.30 2.89 -17.87
N PHE A 85 -9.49 3.47 -17.79
CA PHE A 85 -9.85 4.70 -18.49
C PHE A 85 -10.09 5.87 -17.54
N GLY A 86 -10.12 5.62 -16.22
CA GLY A 86 -10.52 6.65 -15.28
C GLY A 86 -11.98 7.07 -15.49
N SER A 87 -12.85 6.18 -15.95
CA SER A 87 -14.27 6.49 -16.21
C SER A 87 -15.15 5.27 -16.01
N ILE A 88 -16.44 5.49 -15.67
CA ILE A 88 -17.39 4.39 -15.41
C ILE A 88 -17.67 3.58 -16.68
N ASN A 89 -17.90 4.27 -17.80
CA ASN A 89 -18.33 3.66 -19.05
C ASN A 89 -17.17 3.35 -20.01
N GLY A 90 -15.92 3.64 -19.61
CA GLY A 90 -14.74 3.44 -20.45
C GLY A 90 -14.59 4.45 -21.60
N THR A 91 -15.44 5.49 -21.60
CA THR A 91 -15.42 6.59 -22.56
C THR A 91 -14.98 7.89 -21.88
N SER A 92 -14.57 8.89 -22.66
CA SER A 92 -14.24 10.24 -22.17
C SER A 92 -15.46 11.08 -21.78
N SER A 93 -16.68 10.59 -22.04
CA SER A 93 -17.93 11.30 -21.77
C SER A 93 -18.41 11.22 -20.31
N SER A 94 -17.86 10.31 -19.50
CA SER A 94 -18.15 10.26 -18.06
C SER A 94 -17.18 11.12 -17.25
N PRO A 95 -17.58 11.66 -16.09
CA PRO A 95 -16.67 12.38 -15.20
C PRO A 95 -15.42 11.54 -14.88
N PRO A 96 -14.22 12.15 -14.86
CA PRO A 96 -12.99 11.43 -14.58
C PRO A 96 -13.01 10.90 -13.14
N VAL A 97 -12.89 9.59 -13.01
CA VAL A 97 -12.80 8.86 -11.76
C VAL A 97 -11.34 8.54 -11.48
N ASN A 98 -10.85 8.95 -10.31
CA ASN A 98 -9.55 8.49 -9.84
C ASN A 98 -9.72 7.14 -9.11
N PRO A 99 -9.38 5.98 -9.72
CA PRO A 99 -9.52 4.66 -9.10
C PRO A 99 -8.81 4.56 -7.74
N TRP A 100 -7.75 5.34 -7.54
CA TRP A 100 -6.92 5.29 -6.35
C TRP A 100 -7.56 6.00 -5.15
N ARG A 101 -8.61 6.80 -5.36
CA ARG A 101 -9.43 7.35 -4.26
C ARG A 101 -10.46 6.36 -3.75
N LEU A 102 -10.90 5.41 -4.57
CA LEU A 102 -11.92 4.44 -4.21
C LEU A 102 -11.42 3.40 -3.19
N ARG A 103 -12.17 3.17 -2.12
CA ARG A 103 -11.99 2.11 -1.12
C ARG A 103 -12.52 0.77 -1.61
N PHE A 104 -12.12 0.38 -2.82
CA PHE A 104 -12.52 -0.86 -3.48
C PHE A 104 -12.41 -2.11 -2.60
N THR A 105 -11.38 -2.21 -1.77
CA THR A 105 -11.18 -3.34 -0.85
C THR A 105 -12.27 -3.51 0.20
N PHE A 106 -13.11 -2.49 0.44
CA PHE A 106 -14.26 -2.58 1.34
C PHE A 106 -15.47 -3.24 0.67
N ALA A 107 -15.54 -3.23 -0.67
CA ALA A 107 -16.50 -4.02 -1.40
C ALA A 107 -16.23 -5.54 -1.29
N PHE A 108 -15.02 -5.94 -0.86
CA PHE A 108 -14.60 -7.34 -0.76
C PHE A 108 -14.11 -7.69 0.65
N PRO A 109 -15.00 -7.76 1.65
CA PRO A 109 -14.61 -8.01 3.04
C PRO A 109 -13.87 -9.35 3.23
N TYR A 110 -14.18 -10.35 2.39
CA TYR A 110 -13.60 -11.70 2.42
C TYR A 110 -12.21 -11.84 1.77
N LEU A 111 -11.71 -10.80 1.10
CA LEU A 111 -10.33 -10.80 0.58
C LEU A 111 -9.32 -10.22 1.57
N ARG A 112 -9.78 -9.80 2.75
CA ARG A 112 -8.88 -9.45 3.84
C ARG A 112 -8.30 -10.74 4.36
N LEU A 113 -6.96 -10.86 4.36
CA LEU A 113 -6.21 -12.03 4.85
C LEU A 113 -6.70 -12.58 6.19
N HIS A 114 -7.29 -11.73 7.05
CA HIS A 114 -7.89 -12.12 8.32
C HIS A 114 -9.14 -13.02 8.22
N SER A 115 -9.76 -13.18 7.04
CA SER A 115 -10.88 -14.11 6.85
C SER A 115 -10.45 -15.48 6.33
N LEU A 116 -9.16 -15.69 6.05
CA LEU A 116 -8.63 -17.02 5.74
C LEU A 116 -8.39 -17.76 7.06
N SER A 117 -9.41 -18.46 7.53
CA SER A 117 -9.39 -19.20 8.80
C SER A 117 -8.47 -20.43 8.78
N ASN A 118 -8.04 -20.91 7.61
CA ASN A 118 -7.24 -22.12 7.47
C ASN A 118 -5.81 -21.83 7.01
N LEU A 119 -4.86 -21.89 7.96
CA LEU A 119 -3.42 -21.71 7.71
C LEU A 119 -2.88 -22.67 6.64
N SER A 120 -3.39 -23.91 6.54
CA SER A 120 -2.91 -24.88 5.54
C SER A 120 -3.16 -24.41 4.10
N GLN A 121 -4.29 -23.75 3.85
CA GLN A 121 -4.59 -23.15 2.55
C GLN A 121 -3.64 -21.98 2.27
N ILE A 122 -3.26 -21.21 3.29
CA ILE A 122 -2.33 -20.08 3.16
C ILE A 122 -0.92 -20.53 2.74
N PHE A 123 -0.51 -21.75 3.11
CA PHE A 123 0.78 -22.33 2.72
C PHE A 123 0.71 -23.24 1.49
N SER A 124 -0.48 -23.47 0.92
CA SER A 124 -0.62 -24.37 -0.24
C SER A 124 0.24 -23.90 -1.43
N PRO A 125 1.05 -24.78 -2.04
CA PRO A 125 1.83 -24.42 -3.22
C PRO A 125 0.95 -24.12 -4.45
N SER A 126 -0.34 -24.48 -4.42
CA SER A 126 -1.29 -24.22 -5.50
C SER A 126 -1.61 -22.73 -5.72
N TYR A 127 -1.28 -21.86 -4.75
CA TYR A 127 -1.51 -20.43 -4.88
C TYR A 127 -0.31 -19.69 -5.45
N THR A 128 -0.55 -18.90 -6.51
CA THR A 128 0.40 -17.88 -6.92
C THR A 128 0.49 -16.76 -5.88
N ARG A 129 1.71 -16.47 -5.44
CA ARG A 129 2.05 -15.42 -4.47
C ARG A 129 2.88 -14.36 -5.16
N ALA A 130 2.47 -13.11 -4.98
CA ALA A 130 3.17 -11.97 -5.53
C ALA A 130 3.32 -10.88 -4.47
N ILE A 131 4.44 -10.17 -4.53
CA ILE A 131 4.72 -8.97 -3.73
C ILE A 131 5.26 -7.88 -4.63
N PHE A 132 4.90 -6.63 -4.32
CA PHE A 132 5.54 -5.45 -4.88
C PHE A 132 6.22 -4.70 -3.75
N VAL A 133 7.54 -4.65 -3.82
CA VAL A 133 8.39 -4.04 -2.81
C VAL A 133 8.89 -2.68 -3.28
N ARG A 134 9.26 -1.84 -2.32
CA ARG A 134 9.81 -0.51 -2.56
C ARG A 134 11.12 -0.38 -1.78
N HIS A 135 12.06 0.37 -2.32
CA HIS A 135 13.34 0.65 -1.71
C HIS A 135 13.13 1.13 -0.26
N PRO A 136 13.81 0.55 0.75
CA PRO A 136 13.55 0.87 2.16
C PRO A 136 13.53 2.37 2.45
N PHE A 137 14.49 3.12 1.91
CA PHE A 137 14.55 4.57 2.07
C PHE A 137 13.47 5.34 1.30
N GLU A 138 13.08 4.91 0.10
CA GLU A 138 11.98 5.58 -0.60
C GLU A 138 10.65 5.37 0.14
N ARG A 139 10.46 4.15 0.67
CA ARG A 139 9.28 3.80 1.46
C ARG A 139 9.17 4.63 2.74
N LEU A 140 10.25 4.76 3.50
CA LEU A 140 10.29 5.59 4.71
C LEU A 140 9.94 7.05 4.43
N ALA A 141 10.58 7.65 3.43
CA ALA A 141 10.35 9.04 3.08
C ALA A 141 8.93 9.26 2.53
N SER A 142 8.40 8.32 1.76
CA SER A 142 7.00 8.35 1.31
C SER A 142 6.01 8.21 2.47
N ALA A 143 6.27 7.31 3.41
CA ALA A 143 5.43 7.14 4.61
C ALA A 143 5.43 8.41 5.46
N TYR A 144 6.59 9.03 5.67
CA TYR A 144 6.68 10.34 6.31
C TYR A 144 5.84 11.38 5.58
N LYS A 145 6.05 11.56 4.27
CA LYS A 145 5.35 12.59 3.50
C LYS A 145 3.84 12.42 3.56
N GLU A 146 3.35 11.22 3.27
CA GLU A 146 1.91 10.95 3.16
C GLU A 146 1.21 10.86 4.52
N ARG A 147 1.84 10.26 5.52
CA ARG A 147 1.18 9.96 6.80
C ARG A 147 1.54 10.95 7.89
N ILE A 148 2.78 11.42 7.97
CA ILE A 148 3.21 12.30 9.06
C ILE A 148 3.18 13.77 8.63
N ALA A 149 3.65 14.11 7.44
CA ALA A 149 3.81 15.49 6.97
C ALA A 149 2.63 16.04 6.15
N THR A 150 1.57 15.25 5.95
CA THR A 150 0.33 15.73 5.30
C THR A 150 -0.75 15.94 6.36
N LEU A 151 -1.18 17.19 6.56
CA LEU A 151 -2.20 17.53 7.55
C LEU A 151 -3.57 16.94 7.18
N THR A 152 -4.44 16.75 8.16
CA THR A 152 -5.79 16.18 7.97
C THR A 152 -6.58 16.90 6.89
N LYS A 153 -6.49 18.24 6.83
CA LYS A 153 -7.15 19.09 5.82
C LYS A 153 -6.65 18.85 4.39
N ASP A 154 -5.42 18.35 4.24
CA ASP A 154 -4.75 18.12 2.95
C ASP A 154 -4.84 16.65 2.52
N ARG A 155 -5.39 15.76 3.37
CA ARG A 155 -5.62 14.36 3.04
C ARG A 155 -6.96 14.18 2.34
N ILE A 156 -6.98 13.23 1.41
CA ILE A 156 -8.22 12.80 0.74
C ILE A 156 -9.18 12.14 1.74
N GLN A 157 -8.66 11.52 2.79
CA GLN A 157 -9.43 10.83 3.82
C GLN A 157 -8.85 11.12 5.21
N PRO A 158 -9.69 11.30 6.25
CA PRO A 158 -9.22 11.41 7.62
C PRO A 158 -8.51 10.13 8.07
N GLU A 159 -7.35 10.27 8.71
CA GLU A 159 -6.60 9.14 9.30
C GLU A 159 -6.13 9.55 10.70
N PRO A 160 -7.05 9.58 11.70
CA PRO A 160 -6.81 10.17 13.02
C PRO A 160 -5.66 9.51 13.78
N GLU A 161 -5.38 8.23 13.52
CA GLU A 161 -4.24 7.50 14.06
C GLU A 161 -2.89 8.16 13.73
N TYR A 162 -2.71 8.68 12.51
CA TYR A 162 -1.47 9.36 12.12
C TYR A 162 -1.42 10.80 12.63
N ASP A 163 -2.57 11.42 12.88
CA ASP A 163 -2.63 12.74 13.52
C ASP A 163 -2.24 12.64 15.00
N ALA A 164 -2.75 11.64 15.71
CA ALA A 164 -2.31 11.32 17.07
C ALA A 164 -0.82 10.96 17.12
N MET A 165 -0.32 10.21 16.12
CA MET A 165 1.10 9.88 16.01
C MET A 165 1.97 11.10 15.79
N ARG A 166 1.57 12.02 14.91
CA ARG A 166 2.25 13.30 14.67
C ARG A 166 2.42 14.08 15.97
N GLU A 167 1.34 14.22 16.73
CA GLU A 167 1.38 14.91 18.03
C GLU A 167 2.31 14.20 19.02
N MET A 168 2.29 12.86 19.05
CA MET A 168 3.18 12.08 19.90
C MET A 168 4.65 12.29 19.55
N ILE A 169 5.01 12.30 18.27
CA ILE A 169 6.38 12.56 17.80
C ILE A 169 6.82 13.97 18.21
N CYS A 170 5.95 14.97 18.02
CA CYS A 170 6.22 16.34 18.44
C CYS A 170 6.43 16.46 19.96
N ARG A 171 5.57 15.83 20.78
CA ARG A 171 5.71 15.83 22.24
C ARG A 171 7.03 15.21 22.69
N ARG A 172 7.44 14.08 22.10
CA ARG A 172 8.73 13.44 22.39
C ARG A 172 9.93 14.32 22.04
N ARG A 173 9.89 15.02 20.90
CA ARG A 173 10.92 15.99 20.52
C ARG A 173 11.07 17.07 21.59
N ASN A 174 9.96 17.61 22.09
CA ASN A 174 9.98 18.68 23.08
C ASN A 174 10.51 18.22 24.44
N LEU A 175 10.26 16.96 24.85
CA LEU A 175 10.82 16.38 26.08
C LEU A 175 12.34 16.18 26.01
N ASN A 176 12.89 15.93 24.82
CA ASN A 176 14.33 15.70 24.63
C ASN A 176 15.13 17.01 24.49
N LYS A 177 14.48 18.17 24.41
CA LYS A 177 15.17 19.45 24.50
C LYS A 177 15.27 19.83 25.97
N GLU A 178 16.43 20.32 26.42
CA GLU A 178 16.63 20.97 27.72
C GLU A 178 15.86 22.32 27.76
N VAL A 179 14.55 22.27 27.62
CA VAL A 179 13.65 23.42 27.71
C VAL A 179 13.04 23.40 29.10
N PRO A 180 13.11 24.49 29.88
CA PRO A 180 12.48 24.57 31.19
C PRO A 180 11.01 24.16 31.13
N GLN A 181 10.61 23.21 31.98
CA GLN A 181 9.25 22.64 32.00
C GLN A 181 8.13 23.70 32.08
N SER A 182 8.42 24.88 32.62
CA SER A 182 7.49 26.02 32.73
C SER A 182 7.10 26.66 31.39
N SER A 183 7.81 26.37 30.29
CA SER A 183 7.56 26.94 28.95
C SER A 183 7.04 25.93 27.93
N GLN A 184 6.93 24.66 28.30
CA GLN A 184 6.39 23.60 27.43
C GLN A 184 4.85 23.63 27.42
N LYS A 185 4.26 24.46 26.56
CA LYS A 185 2.81 24.39 26.30
C LYS A 185 2.46 23.02 25.69
N ARG A 186 1.69 22.21 26.44
CA ARG A 186 1.17 20.90 25.99
C ARG A 186 0.34 20.98 24.69
N ASP A 187 -0.19 22.16 24.37
CA ASP A 187 -1.01 22.43 23.18
C ASP A 187 -0.22 22.77 21.90
N GLY A 188 1.10 23.01 21.99
CA GLY A 188 1.92 23.49 20.84
C GLY A 188 2.18 22.45 19.74
N CYS A 189 1.71 21.22 19.90
CA CYS A 189 1.93 20.13 18.94
C CYS A 189 0.75 19.89 18.00
N LYS A 190 -0.44 20.45 18.28
CA LYS A 190 -1.60 20.28 17.42
C LYS A 190 -1.36 21.00 16.09
N GLY A 191 -1.46 20.27 14.98
CA GLY A 191 -1.19 20.82 13.64
C GLY A 191 0.31 21.06 13.32
N THR A 192 1.22 20.78 14.26
CA THR A 192 2.66 20.90 14.05
C THR A 192 3.19 19.66 13.32
N ILE A 193 3.94 19.86 12.23
CA ILE A 193 4.55 18.78 11.47
C ILE A 193 5.97 18.50 12.01
N PRO A 194 6.24 17.32 12.60
CA PRO A 194 7.59 16.92 12.98
C PRO A 194 8.51 16.83 11.76
N SER A 195 9.80 17.04 11.96
CA SER A 195 10.80 16.85 10.91
C SER A 195 10.93 15.36 10.53
N PHE A 196 11.56 15.09 9.38
CA PHE A 196 11.87 13.73 8.98
C PHE A 196 12.79 13.04 10.00
N GLU A 197 13.75 13.77 10.58
CA GLU A 197 14.62 13.25 11.65
C GLU A 197 13.82 12.83 12.88
N ASP A 198 12.85 13.65 13.33
CA ASP A 198 11.99 13.30 14.48
C ASP A 198 11.22 12.00 14.21
N PHE A 199 10.73 11.83 12.98
CA PHE A 199 10.06 10.63 12.54
C PHE A 199 10.98 9.40 12.53
N ILE A 200 12.21 9.52 12.01
CA ILE A 200 13.20 8.44 12.03
C ILE A 200 13.57 8.05 13.48
N ARG A 201 13.83 9.02 14.35
CA ARG A 201 14.08 8.76 15.78
C ARG A 201 12.90 8.06 16.43
N TYR A 202 11.66 8.45 16.11
CA TYR A 202 10.46 7.77 16.60
C TYR A 202 10.41 6.30 16.16
N ILE A 203 10.71 6.00 14.90
CA ILE A 203 10.75 4.62 14.38
C ILE A 203 11.75 3.78 15.15
N LEU A 204 12.97 4.30 15.31
CA LEU A 204 14.08 3.59 15.95
C LEU A 204 13.83 3.37 17.45
N VAL A 205 13.35 4.39 18.18
CA VAL A 205 13.04 4.26 19.61
C VAL A 205 11.88 3.29 19.89
N ASN A 206 10.84 3.26 19.05
CA ASN A 206 9.72 2.34 19.29
C ASN A 206 10.08 0.89 18.95
N LYS A 207 10.99 0.65 18.01
CA LYS A 207 11.59 -0.67 17.81
C LYS A 207 12.21 -1.15 19.11
N ASP A 208 13.06 -0.33 19.73
CA ASP A 208 13.81 -0.70 20.93
C ASP A 208 12.90 -0.88 22.15
N LYS A 209 11.91 0.00 22.34
CA LYS A 209 10.96 -0.10 23.47
C LYS A 209 9.97 -1.24 23.38
N SER A 210 9.52 -1.59 22.17
CA SER A 210 8.58 -2.70 21.96
C SER A 210 9.27 -4.05 21.89
N GLY A 211 10.59 -4.07 21.66
CA GLY A 211 11.41 -5.26 21.45
C GLY A 211 11.04 -6.07 20.20
N VAL A 212 10.04 -5.63 19.42
CA VAL A 212 9.38 -6.46 18.41
C VAL A 212 9.07 -5.62 17.17
N VAL A 213 9.90 -5.77 16.14
CA VAL A 213 9.69 -5.20 14.79
C VAL A 213 8.29 -5.57 14.24
N ALA A 214 7.74 -6.71 14.64
CA ALA A 214 6.40 -7.16 14.23
C ALA A 214 5.25 -6.21 14.63
N LYS A 215 5.45 -5.31 15.62
CA LYS A 215 4.44 -4.32 16.07
C LYS A 215 4.57 -2.96 15.39
N MET A 216 5.55 -2.77 14.51
CA MET A 216 5.70 -1.52 13.77
C MET A 216 4.54 -1.32 12.81
N ASN A 217 4.16 -0.06 12.56
CA ASN A 217 3.14 0.26 11.57
C ASN A 217 3.55 -0.26 10.18
N TYR A 218 2.60 -0.84 9.47
CA TYR A 218 2.80 -1.49 8.17
C TYR A 218 3.32 -0.55 7.07
N HIS A 219 3.33 0.77 7.25
CA HIS A 219 3.94 1.72 6.30
C HIS A 219 5.46 1.81 6.41
N TRP A 220 6.05 1.48 7.56
CA TRP A 220 7.50 1.53 7.80
C TRP A 220 8.02 0.30 8.56
N GLN A 221 7.27 -0.80 8.59
CA GLN A 221 7.78 -2.09 9.04
C GLN A 221 8.57 -2.75 7.91
N PRO A 222 9.78 -3.29 8.11
CA PRO A 222 10.51 -4.02 7.08
C PRO A 222 9.64 -5.06 6.36
N TYR A 223 9.76 -5.15 5.04
CA TYR A 223 9.01 -6.10 4.21
C TYR A 223 9.32 -7.55 4.58
N SER A 224 10.57 -7.85 4.94
CA SER A 224 11.02 -9.16 5.41
C SER A 224 10.14 -9.70 6.54
N VAL A 225 9.77 -8.81 7.47
CA VAL A 225 8.89 -9.10 8.61
C VAL A 225 7.42 -9.00 8.22
N LEU A 226 6.99 -7.87 7.63
CA LEU A 226 5.58 -7.59 7.30
C LEU A 226 5.00 -8.66 6.38
N CYS A 227 5.77 -9.09 5.39
CA CYS A 227 5.37 -10.08 4.40
C CYS A 227 5.84 -11.50 4.74
N GLN A 228 6.52 -11.71 5.86
CA GLN A 228 7.02 -13.02 6.28
C GLN A 228 7.80 -13.72 5.15
N VAL A 229 8.75 -12.99 4.53
CA VAL A 229 9.44 -13.42 3.30
C VAL A 229 10.20 -14.74 3.48
N CYS A 230 10.65 -15.04 4.70
CA CYS A 230 11.30 -16.31 5.02
C CYS A 230 10.33 -17.50 5.09
N LYS A 231 9.01 -17.26 5.23
CA LYS A 231 7.98 -18.31 5.35
C LYS A 231 7.22 -18.56 4.05
N PHE A 232 7.18 -17.57 3.15
CA PHE A 232 6.46 -17.67 1.89
C PHE A 232 7.39 -17.67 0.70
N GLN A 233 7.22 -18.66 -0.17
CA GLN A 233 7.83 -18.67 -1.49
C GLN A 233 7.01 -17.78 -2.44
N TYR A 234 7.56 -16.61 -2.77
CA TYR A 234 6.93 -15.70 -3.72
C TYR A 234 7.26 -16.09 -5.16
N ASN A 235 6.22 -16.26 -5.98
CA ASN A 235 6.37 -16.56 -7.40
C ASN A 235 6.71 -15.30 -8.21
N PHE A 236 6.34 -14.11 -7.73
CA PHE A 236 6.64 -12.83 -8.37
C PHE A 236 7.03 -11.77 -7.34
N ILE A 237 8.14 -11.06 -7.61
CA ILE A 237 8.60 -9.92 -6.82
C ILE A 237 8.73 -8.72 -7.77
N GLY A 238 7.80 -7.78 -7.64
CA GLY A 238 7.77 -6.52 -8.37
C GLY A 238 8.48 -5.40 -7.62
N LYS A 239 8.98 -4.41 -8.36
CA LYS A 239 9.56 -3.18 -7.81
C LYS A 239 8.59 -2.04 -7.98
N TYR A 240 8.40 -1.24 -6.94
CA TYR A 240 7.46 -0.12 -6.98
C TYR A 240 8.03 1.07 -7.76
N GLU A 241 9.35 1.22 -7.79
CA GLU A 241 10.07 2.26 -8.55
C GLU A 241 9.81 2.11 -10.05
N THR A 242 9.76 0.87 -10.53
CA THR A 242 9.47 0.47 -11.92
C THR A 242 8.15 -0.28 -12.01
N PHE A 243 7.14 0.17 -11.25
CA PHE A 243 5.88 -0.56 -11.08
C PHE A 243 5.22 -0.92 -12.40
N ASN A 244 5.08 0.04 -13.33
CA ASN A 244 4.38 -0.20 -14.60
C ASN A 244 5.05 -1.32 -15.41
N ASP A 245 6.38 -1.30 -15.52
CA ASP A 245 7.13 -2.30 -16.26
C ASP A 245 6.96 -3.69 -15.63
N HIS A 246 7.16 -3.78 -14.31
CA HIS A 246 7.01 -5.04 -13.58
C HIS A 246 5.56 -5.52 -13.61
N PHE A 247 4.60 -4.62 -13.58
CA PHE A 247 3.19 -4.95 -13.61
C PHE A 247 2.76 -5.52 -14.98
N ILE A 248 3.31 -5.02 -16.08
CA ILE A 248 3.11 -5.63 -17.41
C ILE A 248 3.60 -7.08 -17.43
N TYR A 249 4.79 -7.37 -16.86
CA TYR A 249 5.27 -8.76 -16.75
C TYR A 249 4.41 -9.62 -15.81
N PHE A 250 3.90 -9.03 -14.74
CA PHE A 250 2.96 -9.71 -13.85
C PHE A 250 1.70 -10.11 -14.61
N LEU A 251 1.07 -9.19 -15.37
CA LEU A 251 -0.13 -9.45 -16.17
C LEU A 251 0.10 -10.52 -17.25
N LYS A 252 1.27 -10.49 -17.92
CA LYS A 252 1.65 -11.51 -18.92
C LYS A 252 1.62 -12.93 -18.35
N ARG A 253 2.03 -13.14 -17.09
CA ARG A 253 2.00 -14.47 -16.44
C ARG A 253 0.60 -15.05 -16.27
N PHE A 254 -0.44 -14.24 -16.38
CA PHE A 254 -1.83 -14.66 -16.23
C PHE A 254 -2.66 -14.49 -17.51
N ASN A 255 -2.00 -14.32 -18.66
CA ASN A 255 -2.65 -14.05 -19.95
C ASN A 255 -3.56 -12.81 -19.93
N LEU A 256 -3.13 -11.76 -19.21
CA LEU A 256 -3.83 -10.47 -19.12
C LEU A 256 -3.04 -9.36 -19.82
N SER A 257 -2.28 -9.69 -20.86
CA SER A 257 -1.40 -8.74 -21.56
C SER A 257 -2.15 -7.56 -22.18
N ASP A 258 -3.43 -7.76 -22.54
CA ASP A 258 -4.28 -6.72 -23.13
C ASP A 258 -4.75 -5.67 -22.11
N TRP A 259 -4.46 -5.90 -20.83
CA TRP A 259 -4.76 -4.98 -19.75
C TRP A 259 -3.70 -3.89 -19.65
N ASN A 260 -3.92 -2.78 -20.34
CA ASN A 260 -3.07 -1.60 -20.20
C ASN A 260 -3.43 -0.78 -18.94
N ILE A 261 -3.25 -1.38 -17.75
CA ILE A 261 -3.42 -0.67 -16.48
C ILE A 261 -2.08 -0.07 -16.09
N GLN A 262 -2.01 1.25 -16.09
CA GLN A 262 -0.82 1.97 -15.66
C GLN A 262 -1.10 2.68 -14.35
N LYS A 263 -0.18 2.51 -13.41
CA LYS A 263 -0.13 3.38 -12.24
C LYS A 263 0.22 4.79 -12.75
N PRO A 264 -0.58 5.81 -12.42
CA PRO A 264 -0.19 7.19 -12.67
C PRO A 264 1.02 7.55 -11.82
N ASN A 265 1.73 8.63 -12.20
CA ASN A 265 2.83 9.17 -11.41
C ASN A 265 2.42 9.27 -9.93
N GLY A 266 3.34 8.92 -9.01
CA GLY A 266 3.05 8.72 -7.58
C GLY A 266 2.16 9.80 -6.96
N ALA A 267 1.25 9.41 -6.06
CA ALA A 267 0.37 10.36 -5.35
C ALA A 267 1.14 11.43 -4.56
N SER A 268 2.41 11.17 -4.23
CA SER A 268 3.33 12.14 -3.62
C SER A 268 3.88 13.18 -4.60
N GLY A 269 3.87 12.90 -5.91
CA GLY A 269 4.52 13.71 -6.94
C GLY A 269 6.05 13.76 -6.83
N LEU A 270 6.65 12.99 -5.91
CA LEU A 270 8.08 13.08 -5.61
C LEU A 270 8.91 12.22 -6.56
N THR A 271 10.02 12.78 -7.00
CA THR A 271 11.05 12.06 -7.75
C THR A 271 12.00 11.31 -6.82
N LYS A 272 12.81 10.38 -7.35
CA LYS A 272 13.90 9.73 -6.59
C LYS A 272 14.81 10.77 -5.91
N TRP A 273 15.09 11.88 -6.60
CA TRP A 273 15.91 12.97 -6.07
C TRP A 273 15.25 13.69 -4.89
N ASP A 274 13.93 13.90 -4.92
CA ASP A 274 13.22 14.48 -3.78
C ASP A 274 13.26 13.56 -2.56
N TYR A 275 13.22 12.25 -2.78
CA TYR A 275 13.36 11.28 -1.70
C TYR A 275 14.77 11.27 -1.10
N GLN A 276 15.82 11.42 -1.91
CA GLN A 276 17.21 11.53 -1.45
C GLN A 276 17.42 12.70 -0.49
N LYS A 277 16.77 13.85 -0.73
CA LYS A 277 16.91 15.06 0.11
C LYS A 277 16.60 14.82 1.57
N PHE A 278 15.64 13.95 1.88
CA PHE A 278 15.28 13.62 3.26
C PHE A 278 16.46 13.07 4.07
N TYR A 279 17.41 12.43 3.41
CA TYR A 279 18.55 11.79 4.05
C TYR A 279 19.80 12.67 4.11
N LEU A 280 19.85 13.77 3.33
CA LEU A 280 21.03 14.64 3.24
C LEU A 280 21.43 15.28 4.57
N THR A 281 20.48 15.51 5.46
CA THR A 281 20.73 16.15 6.76
C THR A 281 20.60 15.19 7.93
N LEU A 282 20.33 13.90 7.69
CA LEU A 282 20.24 12.94 8.78
C LEU A 282 21.63 12.68 9.38
N PRO A 283 21.74 12.62 10.72
CA PRO A 283 22.94 12.15 11.39
C PRO A 283 23.34 10.75 10.94
N ASP A 284 24.65 10.55 10.77
CA ASP A 284 25.25 9.29 10.35
C ASP A 284 24.83 8.10 11.22
N GLU A 285 24.72 8.32 12.53
CA GLU A 285 24.26 7.30 13.48
C GLU A 285 22.85 6.80 13.14
N LEU A 286 21.92 7.69 12.80
CA LEU A 286 20.54 7.31 12.44
C LEU A 286 20.52 6.54 11.12
N ILE A 287 21.36 6.92 10.16
CA ILE A 287 21.50 6.18 8.90
C ILE A 287 22.00 4.76 9.20
N CYS A 288 23.06 4.59 10.00
CA CYS A 288 23.55 3.25 10.37
C CYS A 288 22.48 2.41 11.09
N GLN A 289 21.71 3.02 12.00
CA GLN A 289 20.61 2.31 12.68
C GLN A 289 19.50 1.89 11.71
N LEU A 290 19.16 2.73 10.72
CA LEU A 290 18.22 2.36 9.66
C LEU A 290 18.75 1.24 8.78
N LEU A 291 20.04 1.27 8.41
CA LEU A 291 20.65 0.19 7.62
C LEU A 291 20.53 -1.15 8.36
N ARG A 292 20.81 -1.19 9.66
CA ARG A 292 20.60 -2.40 10.48
C ARG A 292 19.14 -2.82 10.59
N LEU A 293 18.21 -1.87 10.68
CA LEU A 293 16.78 -2.17 10.75
C LEU A 293 16.23 -2.79 9.45
N TYR A 294 16.76 -2.39 8.30
CA TYR A 294 16.28 -2.80 6.98
C TYR A 294 17.26 -3.72 6.23
N ASP A 295 18.29 -4.26 6.89
CA ASP A 295 19.35 -5.07 6.24
C ASP A 295 18.77 -6.22 5.41
N GLU A 296 17.83 -6.98 5.99
CA GLU A 296 17.14 -8.07 5.29
C GLU A 296 16.41 -7.60 4.04
N ASP A 297 15.74 -6.43 4.07
CA ASP A 297 15.05 -5.89 2.90
C ASP A 297 16.05 -5.51 1.79
N PHE A 298 17.19 -4.91 2.16
CA PHE A 298 18.26 -4.62 1.19
C PHE A 298 18.78 -5.90 0.54
N ARG A 299 19.02 -6.95 1.34
CA ARG A 299 19.54 -8.23 0.87
C ARG A 299 18.54 -9.02 0.05
N PHE A 300 17.35 -9.32 0.60
CA PHE A 300 16.34 -10.16 -0.04
C PHE A 300 15.83 -9.58 -1.35
N PHE A 301 15.78 -8.25 -1.45
CA PHE A 301 15.29 -7.59 -2.65
C PHE A 301 16.41 -6.99 -3.49
N ASN A 302 17.68 -7.22 -3.18
CA ASN A 302 18.83 -6.71 -3.94
C ASN A 302 18.75 -5.19 -4.18
N TYR A 303 18.45 -4.43 -3.13
CA TYR A 303 18.44 -2.97 -3.18
C TYR A 303 19.82 -2.41 -2.81
N ARG A 304 20.21 -1.35 -3.51
CA ARG A 304 21.47 -0.66 -3.34
C ARG A 304 21.31 0.54 -2.42
N VAL A 305 22.05 0.56 -1.31
CA VAL A 305 22.00 1.65 -0.32
C VAL A 305 22.33 3.02 -0.96
N ASP A 306 23.30 3.02 -1.88
CA ASP A 306 23.78 4.19 -2.59
C ASP A 306 22.78 4.78 -3.59
N ASP A 307 21.66 4.08 -3.86
CA ASP A 307 20.55 4.65 -4.63
C ASP A 307 19.92 5.87 -3.95
N TYR A 308 19.93 5.93 -2.61
CA TYR A 308 19.33 7.05 -1.86
C TYR A 308 20.28 7.75 -0.91
N ILE A 309 21.41 7.11 -0.55
CA ILE A 309 22.41 7.67 0.37
C ILE A 309 23.75 7.81 -0.36
N ASN A 310 24.10 9.02 -0.78
CA ASN A 310 25.41 9.27 -1.39
C ASN A 310 26.48 9.55 -0.31
N ARG A 311 26.76 8.55 0.54
CA ARG A 311 27.79 8.61 1.61
C ARG A 311 28.56 7.28 1.68
N PRO A 312 29.43 6.96 0.71
CA PRO A 312 30.05 5.63 0.60
C PRO A 312 30.87 5.22 1.83
N THR A 313 31.66 6.14 2.39
CA THR A 313 32.45 5.88 3.60
C THR A 313 31.57 5.54 4.80
N LEU A 314 30.46 6.24 4.98
CA LEU A 314 29.48 5.94 6.02
C LEU A 314 28.89 4.55 5.83
N ILE A 315 28.44 4.23 4.61
CA ILE A 315 27.81 2.94 4.30
C ILE A 315 28.76 1.78 4.60
N GLN A 316 30.06 1.95 4.32
CA GLN A 316 31.08 0.96 4.66
C GLN A 316 31.24 0.81 6.18
N ASN A 317 31.22 1.90 6.93
CA ASN A 317 31.41 1.91 8.39
C ASN A 317 30.18 1.45 9.19
N CYS A 318 28.99 1.46 8.59
CA CYS A 318 27.76 1.01 9.26
C CYS A 318 27.59 -0.53 9.29
N LYS A 319 28.39 -1.26 8.49
CA LYS A 319 28.29 -2.72 8.30
C LYS A 319 28.79 -3.52 9.49
#